data_AF-A0A4S0G318-F1
#
_entry.id   AF-A0A4S0G318-F1
#
_cell.length_a   1.000
_cell.length_b   1.000
_cell.length_c   1.000
_cell.angle_alpha   90.00
_cell.angle_beta   90.00
_cell.angle_gamma   90.00
#
_symmetry.space_group_name_H-M   'P 1'
#
loop_
_entity.id
_entity.type
_entity.pdbx_description
1 polymer ?
#
loop_
_entity_poly.entity_id
_entity_poly.type
_entity_poly.pdbx_seq_one_letter_code
_entity_poly.pdbx_strand_id
1 'polypeptide(L)'
;MASEGDRIARAGDYVFGLMDDRERARAERDLQIDPAFRDAVLRLAERMRALVSAGPSNATSDERWKLVQRRLGEMPQMRLAGLRNGEAKPQPVMVHRLERKPYGVGLHSLGRRLGFVIAMALLAAFALGYLAGTL
;
A
#
# COMPACT_ATOMS: atom_id res chain seq x y z
N MET A 1 19.84 21.55 -4.65
CA MET A 1 18.51 21.32 -5.27
C MET A 1 18.23 19.83 -5.18
N ALA A 2 17.07 19.41 -4.67
CA ALA A 2 16.71 17.99 -4.65
C ALA A 2 16.70 17.43 -6.08
N SER A 3 17.28 16.25 -6.30
CA SER A 3 17.37 15.68 -7.64
C SER A 3 15.98 15.29 -8.15
N GLU A 4 15.84 15.14 -9.47
CA GLU A 4 14.59 14.63 -10.06
C GLU A 4 14.25 13.23 -9.52
N GLY A 5 15.27 12.40 -9.28
CA GLY A 5 15.10 11.07 -8.66
C GLY A 5 14.50 11.15 -7.26
N ASP A 6 14.93 12.11 -6.43
CA ASP A 6 14.38 12.30 -5.08
C ASP A 6 12.93 12.76 -5.11
N ARG A 7 12.54 13.55 -6.13
CA ARG A 7 11.15 13.97 -6.34
C ARG A 7 10.28 12.80 -6.76
N ILE A 8 10.75 11.96 -7.68
CA ILE A 8 10.01 10.76 -8.11
C ILE A 8 9.86 9.77 -6.95
N ALA A 9 10.92 9.53 -6.17
CA ALA A 9 10.87 8.64 -5.01
C ALA A 9 9.86 9.14 -3.96
N ARG A 10 9.90 10.44 -3.61
CA ARG A 10 8.90 11.03 -2.72
C ARG A 10 7.48 10.98 -3.27
N ALA A 11 7.30 11.20 -4.57
CA ALA A 11 5.97 11.13 -5.20
C ALA A 11 5.41 9.70 -5.09
N GLY A 12 6.26 8.69 -5.24
CA GLY A 12 5.94 7.30 -4.94
C GLY A 12 5.46 7.11 -3.52
N ASP A 13 6.26 7.54 -2.54
CA ASP A 13 5.90 7.40 -1.13
C ASP A 13 4.58 8.10 -0.79
N TYR A 14 4.31 9.25 -1.39
CA TYR A 14 3.06 9.99 -1.21
C TYR A 14 1.86 9.26 -1.82
N VAL A 15 1.95 8.82 -3.08
CA VAL A 15 0.84 8.14 -3.80
C VAL A 15 0.50 6.79 -3.17
N PHE A 16 1.50 6.04 -2.72
CA PHE A 16 1.31 4.75 -2.06
C PHE A 16 0.98 4.87 -0.56
N GLY A 17 0.92 6.08 0.00
CA GLY A 17 0.61 6.31 1.41
C GLY A 17 1.67 5.76 2.37
N LEU A 18 2.94 5.76 1.95
CA LEU A 18 4.08 5.27 2.73
C LEU A 18 4.72 6.36 3.60
N MET A 19 4.25 7.60 3.51
CA MET A 19 4.73 8.73 4.32
C MET A 19 4.07 8.74 5.70
N ASP A 20 4.84 9.15 6.72
CA ASP A 20 4.28 9.49 8.02
C ASP A 20 3.47 10.81 7.99
N ASP A 21 2.73 11.12 9.05
CA ASP A 21 1.85 12.32 9.09
C ASP A 21 2.62 13.64 8.90
N ARG A 22 3.87 13.73 9.39
CA ARG A 22 4.69 14.94 9.30
C ARG A 22 5.29 15.11 7.91
N GLU A 23 5.72 14.00 7.30
CA GLU A 23 6.18 13.91 5.93
C GLU A 23 5.05 14.23 4.97
N ARG A 24 3.86 13.67 5.21
CA ARG A 24 2.66 13.94 4.43
C ARG A 24 2.27 15.42 4.50
N ALA A 25 2.22 16.03 5.68
CA ALA A 25 1.89 17.45 5.82
C ALA A 25 2.93 18.38 5.17
N ARG A 26 4.19 17.93 5.01
CA ARG A 26 5.19 18.62 4.21
C ARG A 26 4.93 18.42 2.71
N ALA A 27 4.68 17.19 2.27
CA ALA A 27 4.36 16.88 0.88
C ALA A 27 3.10 17.62 0.39
N GLU A 28 2.08 17.78 1.24
CA GLU A 28 0.86 18.52 0.94
C GLU A 28 1.10 20.03 0.74
N ARG A 29 2.07 20.60 1.47
CA ARG A 29 2.54 21.97 1.21
C ARG A 29 3.38 22.05 -0.06
N ASP A 30 4.28 21.09 -0.26
CA ASP A 30 5.13 21.02 -1.45
C ASP A 30 4.30 20.85 -2.74
N LEU A 31 3.13 20.20 -2.69
CA LEU A 31 2.21 20.12 -3.84
C LEU A 31 1.72 21.49 -4.33
N GLN A 32 1.64 22.48 -3.43
CA GLN A 32 1.22 23.84 -3.75
C GLN A 32 2.40 24.66 -4.29
N ILE A 33 3.60 24.41 -3.77
CA ILE A 33 4.79 25.26 -3.99
C ILE A 33 5.66 24.74 -5.14
N ASP A 34 5.83 23.41 -5.28
CA ASP A 34 6.71 22.77 -6.26
C ASP A 34 5.88 22.14 -7.41
N PRO A 35 5.83 22.79 -8.60
CA PRO A 35 5.09 22.27 -9.75
C PRO A 35 5.65 20.95 -10.29
N ALA A 36 6.96 20.73 -10.22
CA ALA A 36 7.57 19.52 -10.75
C ALA A 36 7.27 18.30 -9.85
N PHE A 37 7.22 18.50 -8.54
CA PHE A 37 6.75 17.47 -7.61
C PHE A 37 5.28 17.12 -7.86
N ARG A 38 4.41 18.13 -8.05
CA ARG A 38 3.00 17.93 -8.40
C ARG A 38 2.84 17.12 -9.68
N ASP A 39 3.59 17.45 -10.73
CA ASP A 39 3.55 16.72 -12.00
C ASP A 39 4.01 15.26 -11.82
N ALA A 40 5.03 15.01 -11.00
CA ALA A 40 5.48 13.65 -10.69
C ALA A 40 4.38 12.84 -10.00
N VAL A 41 3.67 13.42 -9.03
CA VAL A 41 2.54 12.79 -8.33
C VAL A 41 1.39 12.49 -9.31
N LEU A 42 1.01 13.45 -10.16
CA LEU A 42 -0.08 13.28 -11.12
C LEU A 42 0.24 12.19 -12.16
N ARG A 43 1.43 12.22 -12.76
CA ARG A 43 1.87 11.19 -13.71
C ARG A 43 1.86 9.79 -13.10
N LEU A 44 2.26 9.67 -11.83
CA LEU A 44 2.24 8.39 -11.14
C LEU A 44 0.82 7.94 -10.82
N ALA A 45 -0.04 8.84 -10.33
CA ALA A 45 -1.44 8.54 -10.03
C ALA A 45 -2.22 8.10 -11.30
N GLU A 46 -1.99 8.76 -12.44
CA GLU A 46 -2.57 8.36 -13.73
C GLU A 46 -2.12 6.97 -14.16
N ARG A 47 -0.83 6.67 -14.03
CA ARG A 47 -0.30 5.32 -14.32
C ARG A 47 -0.97 4.27 -13.44
N MET A 48 -1.18 4.55 -12.16
CA MET A 48 -1.88 3.64 -11.25
C MET A 48 -3.36 3.48 -11.61
N ARG A 49 -4.03 4.57 -12.00
CA ARG A 49 -5.43 4.53 -12.45
C ARG A 49 -5.61 3.68 -13.70
N ALA A 50 -4.68 3.75 -14.65
CA ALA A 50 -4.69 2.91 -15.85
C ALA A 50 -4.61 1.41 -15.51
N LEU A 51 -3.90 1.03 -14.45
CA LEU A 51 -3.83 -0.36 -13.98
C LEU A 51 -5.15 -0.85 -13.38
N VAL A 52 -5.85 0.02 -12.63
CA VAL A 52 -7.15 -0.32 -12.00
C VAL A 52 -8.28 -0.36 -13.03
N SER A 53 -8.25 0.52 -14.02
CA SER A 53 -9.35 0.69 -15.00
C SER A 53 -9.41 -0.41 -16.06
N ALA A 54 -8.50 -1.39 -16.04
CA ALA A 54 -8.38 -2.43 -17.06
C ALA A 54 -9.34 -3.62 -16.86
N GLY A 55 -10.28 -3.55 -15.91
CA GLY A 55 -11.27 -4.58 -15.63
C GLY A 55 -12.71 -4.07 -15.74
N PRO A 56 -13.69 -4.92 -16.11
CA PRO A 56 -15.09 -4.53 -16.12
C PRO A 56 -15.53 -4.14 -14.70
N SER A 57 -15.96 -2.88 -14.54
CA SER A 57 -16.40 -2.29 -13.26
C SER A 57 -17.59 -3.01 -12.63
N ASN A 58 -18.30 -3.81 -13.43
CA ASN A 58 -19.57 -4.45 -13.07
C ASN A 58 -19.42 -5.94 -12.76
N ALA A 59 -18.20 -6.48 -12.81
CA ALA A 59 -17.95 -7.89 -12.52
C ALA A 59 -18.00 -8.19 -11.02
N THR A 60 -18.50 -9.37 -10.66
CA THR A 60 -18.47 -9.85 -9.27
C THR A 60 -17.02 -10.00 -8.78
N SER A 61 -16.82 -10.06 -7.46
CA SER A 61 -15.46 -10.20 -6.89
C SER A 61 -14.73 -11.43 -7.46
N ASP A 62 -15.46 -12.53 -7.64
CA ASP A 62 -14.92 -13.81 -8.14
C ASP A 62 -14.50 -13.74 -9.61
N GLU A 63 -15.29 -13.08 -10.45
CA GLU A 63 -14.97 -12.87 -11.86
C GLU A 63 -13.73 -11.98 -12.02
N ARG A 64 -13.61 -10.93 -11.19
CA ARG A 64 -12.40 -10.09 -11.14
C ARG A 64 -11.17 -10.89 -10.74
N TRP A 65 -11.30 -11.77 -9.74
CA TRP A 65 -10.19 -12.61 -9.31
C TRP A 65 -9.73 -13.59 -10.39
N LYS A 66 -10.67 -14.25 -11.10
CA LYS A 66 -10.35 -15.11 -12.25
C LYS A 66 -9.62 -14.35 -13.36
N LEU A 67 -10.00 -13.10 -13.63
CA LEU A 67 -9.34 -12.25 -14.61
C LEU A 67 -7.90 -11.92 -14.21
N VAL A 68 -7.67 -11.61 -12.92
CA VAL A 68 -6.33 -11.39 -12.36
C VAL A 68 -5.47 -12.63 -12.50
N GLN A 69 -5.98 -13.81 -12.11
CA GLN A 69 -5.26 -15.08 -12.25
C GLN A 69 -4.86 -15.36 -13.70
N ARG A 70 -5.77 -15.16 -14.66
CA ARG A 70 -5.49 -15.33 -16.09
C ARG A 70 -4.41 -14.37 -16.57
N ARG A 71 -4.54 -13.06 -16.28
CA ARG A 71 -3.53 -12.07 -16.69
C ARG A 71 -2.16 -12.36 -16.10
N LEU A 72 -2.10 -12.76 -14.83
CA LEU A 72 -0.86 -13.18 -14.19
C LEU A 72 -0.25 -14.37 -14.95
N GLY A 73 -1.02 -15.43 -15.23
CA GLY A 73 -0.56 -16.58 -16.02
C GLY A 73 -0.07 -16.24 -17.43
N GLU A 74 -0.64 -15.22 -18.07
CA GLU A 74 -0.24 -14.74 -19.41
C GLU A 74 1.06 -13.93 -19.41
N MET A 75 1.53 -13.45 -18.25
CA MET A 75 2.74 -12.62 -18.18
C MET A 75 4.01 -13.41 -18.56
N PRO A 76 4.92 -12.82 -19.37
CA PRO A 76 6.17 -13.47 -19.79
C PRO A 76 7.02 -13.98 -18.61
N GLN A 77 7.10 -13.22 -17.52
CA GLN A 77 7.85 -13.59 -16.32
C GLN A 77 7.30 -14.85 -15.62
N MET A 78 6.00 -15.13 -15.70
CA MET A 78 5.40 -16.35 -15.13
C MET A 78 5.60 -17.56 -16.04
N ARG A 79 5.59 -17.35 -17.37
CA ARG A 79 5.95 -18.40 -18.34
C ARG A 79 7.42 -18.83 -18.21
N LEU A 80 8.32 -17.88 -18.00
CA LEU A 80 9.74 -18.14 -17.75
C LEU A 80 9.99 -18.86 -16.42
N ALA A 81 9.21 -18.57 -15.37
CA ALA A 81 9.28 -19.28 -14.09
C ALA A 81 8.90 -20.78 -14.22
N GLY A 82 7.95 -21.11 -15.09
CA GLY A 82 7.57 -22.50 -15.37
C GLY A 82 8.62 -23.29 -16.18
N LEU A 83 9.35 -22.63 -17.07
CA LEU A 83 10.44 -23.22 -17.86
C LEU A 83 11.72 -23.43 -17.02
N ARG A 84 11.96 -22.58 -16.03
CA ARG A 84 13.08 -22.68 -15.06
C ARG A 84 12.78 -23.65 -13.90
N ASN A 85 11.91 -24.63 -14.11
CA ASN A 85 11.75 -25.77 -13.18
C ASN A 85 12.47 -27.03 -13.69
N GLY A 86 12.95 -27.04 -14.95
CA GLY A 86 13.70 -28.16 -15.53
C GLY A 86 15.21 -28.14 -15.25
N GLU A 87 15.80 -26.97 -15.03
CA GLU A 87 17.23 -26.80 -14.77
C GLU A 87 17.42 -25.49 -13.99
N ALA A 88 18.35 -25.50 -13.04
CA ALA A 88 18.69 -24.40 -12.14
C ALA A 88 17.74 -24.20 -10.94
N LYS A 89 18.16 -24.79 -9.82
CA LYS A 89 17.83 -24.35 -8.45
C LYS A 89 17.79 -22.82 -8.42
N PRO A 90 16.64 -22.19 -8.12
CA PRO A 90 16.54 -20.74 -8.11
C PRO A 90 17.52 -20.22 -7.04
N GLN A 91 18.56 -19.52 -7.48
CA GLN A 91 19.35 -18.72 -6.54
C GLN A 91 18.36 -17.75 -5.89
N PRO A 92 18.29 -17.69 -4.55
CA PRO A 92 17.39 -16.76 -3.89
C PRO A 92 17.76 -15.38 -4.41
N VAL A 93 16.79 -14.69 -5.02
CA VAL A 93 16.93 -13.27 -5.30
C VAL A 93 17.08 -12.62 -3.93
N MET A 94 18.32 -12.42 -3.51
CA MET A 94 18.66 -11.59 -2.38
C MET A 94 18.19 -10.20 -2.78
N VAL A 95 16.96 -9.86 -2.42
CA VAL A 95 16.49 -8.48 -2.41
C VAL A 95 17.46 -7.79 -1.46
N HIS A 96 18.46 -7.12 -2.04
CA HIS A 96 19.49 -6.44 -1.30
C HIS A 96 18.78 -5.39 -0.48
N ARG A 97 18.52 -5.72 0.79
CA ARG A 97 18.10 -4.80 1.84
C ARG A 97 16.89 -3.95 1.43
N LEU A 98 15.71 -4.34 1.91
CA LEU A 98 14.66 -3.34 2.18
C LEU A 98 15.23 -2.37 3.23
N GLU A 99 16.06 -1.40 2.83
CA GLU A 99 16.62 -0.38 3.72
C GLU A 99 15.50 0.45 4.36
N ARG A 100 14.33 0.50 3.72
CA ARG A 100 13.12 0.99 4.33
C ARG A 100 12.46 -0.08 5.16
N LYS A 101 12.66 0.03 6.47
CA LYS A 101 11.79 -0.55 7.47
C LYS A 101 10.34 -0.21 7.07
N PRO A 102 9.47 -1.22 6.82
CA PRO A 102 8.08 -0.94 6.48
C PRO A 102 7.48 -0.11 7.61
N TYR A 103 6.95 1.06 7.27
CA TYR A 103 6.25 1.90 8.24
C TYR A 103 5.04 1.11 8.70
N GLY A 104 5.16 0.53 9.89
CA GLY A 104 4.08 -0.19 10.52
C GLY A 104 2.96 0.81 10.76
N VAL A 105 1.86 0.67 10.03
CA VAL A 105 0.56 1.22 10.41
C VAL A 105 0.09 0.43 11.64
N GLY A 106 0.83 0.58 12.73
CA GLY A 106 0.50 0.00 14.02
C GLY A 106 -0.52 0.90 14.69
N LEU A 107 -1.41 0.30 15.49
CA LEU A 107 -2.43 0.95 16.32
C LEU A 107 -1.89 2.10 17.21
N HIS A 108 -0.57 2.26 17.28
CA HIS A 108 0.15 3.36 17.93
C HIS A 108 0.23 4.67 17.12
N SER A 109 -0.16 4.70 15.83
CA SER A 109 -0.23 5.96 15.07
C SER A 109 -1.46 6.81 15.45
N LEU A 110 -2.52 6.18 15.98
CA LEU A 110 -3.54 6.90 16.73
C LEU A 110 -2.92 7.28 18.07
N GLY A 111 -2.42 8.52 18.17
CA GLY A 111 -1.66 9.03 19.31
C GLY A 111 -2.07 8.41 20.64
N ARG A 112 -1.10 7.79 21.33
CA ARG A 112 -1.14 6.95 22.54
C ARG A 112 -2.37 7.04 23.47
N ARG A 113 -2.98 8.21 23.62
CA ARG A 113 -4.19 8.44 24.42
C ARG A 113 -5.47 7.97 23.75
N LEU A 114 -5.66 8.21 22.44
CA LEU A 114 -6.91 7.87 21.76
C LEU A 114 -7.09 6.34 21.65
N GLY A 115 -6.02 5.62 21.31
CA GLY A 115 -6.04 4.15 21.25
C GLY A 115 -6.35 3.50 22.61
N PHE A 116 -5.85 4.07 23.71
CA PHE A 116 -6.13 3.58 25.07
C PHE A 116 -7.61 3.79 25.46
N VAL A 117 -8.18 4.95 25.13
CA VAL A 117 -9.59 5.25 25.41
C VAL A 117 -10.51 4.29 24.64
N ILE A 118 -10.22 4.04 23.36
CA ILE A 118 -11.00 3.10 22.53
C ILE A 118 -10.91 1.67 23.10
N ALA A 119 -9.70 1.22 23.48
CA ALA A 119 -9.52 -0.09 24.07
C ALA A 119 -10.31 -0.26 25.39
N MET A 120 -10.28 0.74 26.27
CA MET A 120 -11.06 0.73 27.53
C MET A 120 -12.57 0.77 27.28
N ALA A 121 -13.04 1.55 26.30
CA ALA A 121 -14.45 1.62 25.95
C ALA A 121 -14.99 0.27 25.44
N LEU A 122 -14.22 -0.43 24.59
CA LEU A 122 -14.56 -1.76 24.11
C LEU A 122 -14.60 -2.79 25.25
N LEU A 123 -13.63 -2.74 26.16
CA LEU A 123 -13.57 -3.62 27.33
C LEU A 123 -14.79 -3.42 28.26
N ALA A 124 -15.17 -2.16 28.50
CA ALA A 124 -16.34 -1.82 29.32
C ALA A 124 -17.65 -2.26 28.66
N ALA A 125 -17.81 -2.00 27.36
CA ALA A 125 -18.98 -2.43 26.60
C ALA A 125 -19.12 -3.96 26.58
N PHE A 126 -18.00 -4.68 26.44
CA PHE A 126 -17.98 -6.14 26.49
C PHE A 126 -18.37 -6.67 27.87
N ALA A 127 -17.81 -6.11 28.94
CA ALA A 127 -18.16 -6.50 30.31
C ALA A 127 -19.65 -6.23 30.62
N LEU A 128 -20.17 -5.06 30.24
CA LEU A 128 -21.59 -4.72 30.40
C LEU A 128 -22.51 -5.65 29.61
N GLY A 129 -22.16 -5.97 28.36
CA GLY A 129 -22.90 -6.93 27.55
C GLY A 129 -22.88 -8.35 28.13
N TYR A 130 -21.74 -8.77 28.68
CA TYR A 130 -21.61 -10.06 29.34
C TYR A 130 -22.47 -10.16 30.61
N LEU A 131 -22.48 -9.12 31.46
CA LEU A 131 -23.34 -9.09 32.64
C LEU A 131 -24.83 -9.02 32.29
N ALA A 132 -25.21 -8.25 31.27
CA ALA A 132 -26.61 -8.16 30.84
C ALA A 132 -27.12 -9.45 30.16
N GLY A 133 -26.24 -10.23 29.52
CA GLY A 133 -26.59 -11.51 28.92
C GLY A 133 -26.49 -12.72 29.86
N THR A 134 -26.02 -12.52 31.10
CA THR A 134 -25.92 -13.57 32.13
C THR A 134 -26.99 -13.45 33.22
N LEU A 135 -27.82 -12.40 33.18
CA LEU A 135 -29.10 -12.28 33.92
C LEU A 135 -30.25 -12.86 33.09
#